data_AF-A0A539EC37-F1
#
_entry.id   AF-A0A539EC37-F1
#
_cell.length_a   1.000
_cell.length_b   1.000
_cell.length_c   1.000
_cell.angle_alpha   90.00
_cell.angle_beta   90.00
_cell.angle_gamma   90.00
#
_symmetry.space_group_name_H-M   'P 1'
#
loop_
_entity.id
_entity.type
_entity.pdbx_description
1 polymer ?
#
loop_
_entity_poly.entity_id
_entity_poly.type
_entity_poly.pdbx_seq_one_letter_code
_entity_poly.pdbx_strand_id
1 'polypeptide(L)'
;HVMQMGVNSTEFASFVESKKQDDIPLAVKSGVVDVGFVRTGLLESMQKEGKISIDDFIIIDEKKDVLPLVHSTDLYPEWFLMASKKASDEVAAKIKTAVLALKPGDAAAKSAAIDGFVEPISLENLKTALKALKVAPYAN
;
A
#
# COMPACT_ATOMS: atom_id res chain seq x y z
N HIS A 1 7.83 11.00 -0.74
CA HIS A 1 6.82 12.05 -0.57
C HIS A 1 7.27 13.09 0.47
N VAL A 2 7.24 12.84 1.78
CA VAL A 2 7.62 13.84 2.80
C VAL A 2 9.06 14.40 2.65
N MET A 3 10.02 13.58 2.23
CA MET A 3 11.38 14.05 1.91
C MET A 3 11.42 15.07 0.76
N GLN A 4 10.52 14.94 -0.22
CA GLN A 4 10.40 15.91 -1.33
C GLN A 4 9.80 17.24 -0.87
N MET A 5 9.10 17.24 0.26
CA MET A 5 8.61 18.44 0.95
C MET A 5 9.67 19.04 1.90
N GLY A 6 10.89 18.49 1.92
CA GLY A 6 11.98 18.97 2.76
C GLY A 6 12.03 18.37 4.17
N VAL A 7 11.17 17.40 4.49
CA VAL A 7 11.14 16.74 5.80
C VAL A 7 12.07 15.54 5.81
N ASN A 8 13.17 15.59 6.56
CA ASN A 8 14.15 14.51 6.63
C ASN A 8 14.02 13.71 7.92
N SER A 9 14.15 12.38 7.84
CA SER A 9 14.05 11.52 9.02
C SER A 9 15.15 11.75 10.05
N THR A 10 16.27 12.35 9.67
CA THR A 10 17.36 12.75 10.58
C THR A 10 16.96 13.89 11.52
N GLU A 11 15.87 14.61 11.21
CA GLU A 11 15.36 15.73 12.01
C GLU A 11 14.33 15.27 13.04
N PHE A 12 13.91 13.99 13.00
CA PHE A 12 12.92 13.45 13.92
C PHE A 12 13.55 13.17 15.28
N ALA A 13 12.84 13.55 16.36
CA ALA A 13 13.24 13.23 17.72
C ALA A 13 13.30 11.70 17.95
N SER A 14 12.43 10.94 17.27
CA SER A 14 12.47 9.48 17.22
C SER A 14 11.82 8.95 15.95
N PHE A 15 12.19 7.74 15.55
CA PHE A 15 11.54 6.98 14.48
C PHE A 15 11.35 5.55 14.97
N VAL A 16 10.10 5.06 14.98
CA VAL A 16 9.76 3.75 15.55
C VAL A 16 8.98 2.94 14.51
N GLU A 17 9.41 1.71 14.30
CA GLU A 17 8.70 0.76 13.45
C GLU A 17 7.69 -0.04 14.27
N SER A 18 6.42 -0.02 13.85
CA SER A 18 5.38 -0.83 14.46
C SER A 18 5.37 -2.26 13.91
N LYS A 19 5.01 -3.22 14.75
CA LYS A 19 4.82 -4.63 14.35
C LYS A 19 3.54 -4.84 13.53
N LYS A 20 2.52 -4.01 13.73
CA LYS A 20 1.24 -4.05 13.01
C LYS A 20 0.86 -2.65 12.58
N GLN A 21 0.24 -2.54 11.41
CA GLN A 21 -0.18 -1.23 10.93
C GLN A 21 -1.28 -0.61 11.78
N ASP A 22 -2.23 -1.40 12.31
CA ASP A 22 -3.31 -0.93 13.20
C ASP A 22 -2.79 -0.17 14.44
N ASP A 23 -1.60 -0.52 14.94
CA ASP A 23 -1.04 0.12 16.12
C ASP A 23 -0.60 1.56 15.82
N ILE A 24 -0.33 1.90 14.55
CA ILE A 24 0.17 3.22 14.14
C ILE A 24 -0.90 4.31 14.33
N PRO A 25 -2.14 4.19 13.80
CA PRO A 25 -3.19 5.16 14.07
C PRO A 25 -3.55 5.26 15.56
N LEU A 26 -3.48 4.15 16.31
CA LEU A 26 -3.73 4.16 17.75
C LEU A 26 -2.63 4.91 18.52
N ALA A 27 -1.37 4.76 18.12
CA ALA A 27 -0.24 5.48 18.71
C ALA A 27 -0.32 7.00 18.42
N VAL A 28 -0.73 7.38 17.20
CA VAL A 28 -1.01 8.79 16.86
C VAL A 28 -2.16 9.33 17.71
N LYS A 29 -3.29 8.61 17.77
CA LYS A 29 -4.48 9.03 18.53
C LYS A 29 -4.22 9.18 20.03
N SER A 30 -3.34 8.36 20.59
CA SER A 30 -2.95 8.43 22.01
C SER A 30 -1.81 9.42 22.30
N GLY A 31 -1.25 10.08 21.28
CA GLY A 31 -0.13 11.02 21.43
C GLY A 31 1.21 10.36 21.76
N VAL A 32 1.36 9.06 21.52
CA VAL A 32 2.64 8.34 21.69
C VAL A 32 3.62 8.72 20.58
N VAL A 33 3.10 8.98 19.38
CA VAL A 33 3.83 9.53 18.23
C VAL A 33 3.03 10.68 17.62
N ASP A 34 3.71 11.67 17.05
CA ASP A 34 3.04 12.82 16.43
C ASP A 34 2.47 12.50 15.04
N VAL A 35 3.14 11.61 14.30
CA VAL A 35 2.84 11.27 12.90
C VAL A 35 3.00 9.78 12.67
N GLY A 36 2.12 9.20 11.85
CA GLY A 36 2.15 7.80 11.45
C GLY A 36 2.10 7.62 9.94
N PHE A 37 2.79 6.61 9.42
CA PHE A 37 2.73 6.19 8.03
C PHE A 37 2.00 4.85 7.94
N VAL A 38 0.94 4.78 7.14
CA VAL A 38 0.11 3.57 6.98
C VAL A 38 -0.23 3.33 5.52
N ARG A 39 -0.58 2.10 5.19
CA ARG A 39 -1.10 1.72 3.88
C ARG A 39 -2.49 2.32 3.69
N THR A 40 -2.73 2.84 2.49
CA THR A 40 -4.07 3.27 2.04
C THR A 40 -5.11 2.16 2.25
N GLY A 41 -6.31 2.54 2.70
CA GLY A 41 -7.38 1.59 3.05
C GLY A 41 -7.36 1.11 4.51
N LEU A 42 -6.25 1.29 5.24
CA LEU A 42 -6.19 0.87 6.64
C LEU A 42 -7.14 1.69 7.52
N LEU A 43 -7.15 3.01 7.37
CA LEU A 43 -7.97 3.89 8.19
C LEU A 43 -9.46 3.60 8.00
N GLU A 44 -9.87 3.34 6.75
CA GLU A 44 -11.24 2.94 6.38
C GLU A 44 -11.62 1.58 6.97
N SER A 45 -10.71 0.60 6.93
CA SER A 45 -10.93 -0.70 7.58
C SER A 45 -11.12 -0.53 9.08
N MET A 46 -10.23 0.21 9.74
CA MET A 46 -10.29 0.45 11.18
C MET A 46 -11.54 1.23 11.59
N GLN A 47 -11.97 2.21 10.78
CA GLN A 47 -13.22 2.94 11.01
C GLN A 47 -14.44 2.03 10.84
N LYS A 48 -14.48 1.21 9.79
CA LYS A 48 -15.54 0.23 9.56
C LYS A 48 -15.65 -0.77 10.71
N GLU A 49 -14.52 -1.10 11.33
CA GLU A 49 -14.44 -1.95 12.53
C GLU A 49 -14.76 -1.22 13.85
N GLY A 50 -14.98 0.10 13.80
CA GLY A 50 -15.29 0.93 14.98
C GLY A 50 -14.10 1.18 15.91
N LYS A 51 -12.87 0.94 15.45
CA LYS A 51 -11.64 1.13 16.25
C LYS A 51 -11.22 2.59 16.36
N ILE A 52 -11.48 3.37 15.31
CA ILE A 52 -11.12 4.80 15.21
C ILE A 52 -12.23 5.57 14.48
N SER A 53 -12.19 6.90 14.56
CA SER A 53 -12.87 7.80 13.61
C SER A 53 -11.80 8.44 12.74
N ILE A 54 -11.95 8.43 11.41
CA ILE A 54 -10.98 9.08 10.51
C ILE A 54 -10.93 10.60 10.76
N ASP A 55 -12.06 11.19 11.16
CA ASP A 55 -12.17 12.62 11.48
C ASP A 55 -11.32 13.03 12.70
N ASP A 56 -10.82 12.07 13.50
CA ASP A 56 -9.89 12.33 14.59
C ASP A 56 -8.44 12.60 14.09
N PHE A 57 -8.18 12.41 12.79
CA PHE A 57 -6.85 12.50 12.21
C PHE A 57 -6.75 13.62 11.17
N ILE A 58 -5.56 14.23 11.10
CA ILE A 58 -5.21 15.14 10.01
C ILE A 58 -4.43 14.36 8.97
N ILE A 59 -4.92 14.36 7.74
CA ILE A 59 -4.23 13.75 6.60
C ILE A 59 -3.31 14.79 5.97
N ILE A 60 -2.00 14.57 6.12
CA ILE A 60 -0.97 15.47 5.59
C ILE A 60 -0.88 15.28 4.07
N ASP A 61 -0.99 16.38 3.32
CA ASP A 61 -0.99 16.42 1.84
C ASP A 61 -2.00 15.43 1.21
N GLU A 62 -3.24 15.46 1.71
CA GLU A 62 -4.32 14.62 1.18
C GLU A 62 -4.49 14.82 -0.34
N LYS A 63 -4.47 13.71 -1.07
CA LYS A 63 -4.77 13.65 -2.49
C LYS A 63 -6.21 13.21 -2.70
N LYS A 64 -6.91 13.90 -3.60
CA LYS A 64 -8.27 13.58 -4.02
C LYS A 64 -8.26 13.26 -5.50
N ASP A 65 -8.25 11.97 -5.81
CA ASP A 65 -8.26 11.49 -7.18
C ASP A 65 -9.33 10.39 -7.39
N VAL A 66 -9.09 9.47 -8.32
CA VAL A 66 -10.03 8.40 -8.67
C VAL A 66 -10.16 7.33 -7.59
N LEU A 67 -9.19 7.22 -6.67
CA LEU A 67 -9.25 6.25 -5.58
C LEU A 67 -10.20 6.75 -4.48
N PRO A 68 -11.28 6.02 -4.14
CA PRO A 68 -12.23 6.42 -3.11
C PRO A 68 -11.73 6.11 -1.68
N LEU A 69 -10.44 6.23 -1.44
CA LEU A 69 -9.78 6.00 -0.15
C LEU A 69 -8.87 7.18 0.15
N VAL A 70 -8.74 7.53 1.42
CA VAL A 70 -7.84 8.56 1.91
C VAL A 70 -6.40 8.16 1.64
N HIS A 71 -5.65 9.04 0.97
CA HIS A 71 -4.22 8.86 0.74
C HIS A 71 -3.51 10.20 0.57
N SER A 72 -2.19 10.18 0.72
CA SER A 72 -1.32 11.35 0.53
C SER A 72 -0.15 11.10 -0.43
N THR A 73 0.07 9.86 -0.84
CA THR A 73 1.14 9.49 -1.78
C THR A 73 0.58 9.17 -3.16
N ASP A 74 1.47 9.10 -4.14
CA ASP A 74 1.12 8.52 -5.44
C ASP A 74 0.57 7.10 -5.28
N LEU A 75 -0.26 6.69 -6.23
CA LEU A 75 -0.80 5.34 -6.28
C LEU A 75 0.28 4.38 -6.76
N TYR A 76 0.56 3.40 -5.91
CA TYR A 76 1.41 2.27 -6.26
C TYR A 76 0.51 1.08 -6.60
N PRO A 77 0.95 0.22 -7.52
CA PRO A 77 0.20 -0.99 -7.81
C PRO A 77 -0.05 -1.83 -6.55
N GLU A 78 -1.19 -2.50 -6.55
CA GLU A 78 -1.54 -3.51 -5.54
C GLU A 78 -0.77 -4.82 -5.72
N TRP A 79 -1.12 -5.84 -4.93
CA TRP A 79 -0.49 -7.17 -4.94
C TRP A 79 -0.35 -7.77 -6.35
N PHE A 80 0.86 -8.23 -6.66
CA PHE A 80 1.20 -8.85 -7.94
C PHE A 80 1.22 -10.37 -7.86
N LEU A 81 0.86 -11.01 -8.97
CA LEU A 81 1.22 -12.40 -9.23
C LEU A 81 2.54 -12.44 -10.02
N MET A 82 3.52 -13.21 -9.53
CA MET A 82 4.82 -13.39 -10.20
C MET A 82 5.06 -14.85 -10.54
N ALA A 83 5.53 -15.11 -11.76
CA ALA A 83 5.99 -16.43 -12.17
C ALA A 83 7.45 -16.65 -11.76
N SER A 84 7.74 -17.77 -11.11
CA SER A 84 9.12 -18.19 -10.83
C SER A 84 9.81 -18.62 -12.11
N LYS A 85 11.14 -18.42 -12.19
CA LYS A 85 11.98 -18.93 -13.30
C LYS A 85 11.93 -20.44 -13.50
N LYS A 86 11.43 -21.20 -12.52
CA LYS A 86 11.26 -22.66 -12.59
C LYS A 86 9.93 -23.08 -13.22
N ALA A 87 8.95 -22.19 -13.31
CA ALA A 87 7.68 -22.48 -13.96
C ALA A 87 7.88 -22.50 -15.48
N SER A 88 7.27 -23.45 -16.18
CA SER A 88 7.27 -23.43 -17.65
C SER A 88 6.39 -22.30 -18.17
N ASP A 89 6.73 -21.78 -19.34
CA ASP A 89 5.96 -20.72 -20.00
C ASP A 89 4.50 -21.13 -20.23
N GLU A 90 4.27 -22.41 -20.52
CA GLU A 90 2.92 -22.97 -20.67
C GLU A 90 2.09 -22.85 -19.39
N VAL A 91 2.68 -23.23 -18.24
CA VAL A 91 1.99 -23.14 -16.93
C VAL A 91 1.76 -21.68 -16.56
N ALA A 92 2.76 -20.81 -16.76
CA ALA A 92 2.63 -19.39 -16.48
C ALA A 92 1.54 -18.74 -17.33
N ALA A 93 1.48 -19.05 -18.62
CA ALA A 93 0.45 -18.54 -19.54
C ALA A 93 -0.95 -19.04 -19.15
N LYS A 94 -1.09 -20.32 -18.80
CA LYS A 94 -2.37 -20.89 -18.35
C LYS A 94 -2.87 -20.23 -17.07
N ILE A 95 -1.98 -20.02 -16.09
CA ILE A 95 -2.33 -19.33 -14.84
C ILE A 95 -2.71 -17.88 -15.12
N LYS A 96 -1.91 -17.15 -15.92
CA LYS A 96 -2.21 -15.76 -16.31
C LYS A 96 -3.61 -15.64 -16.91
N THR A 97 -3.94 -16.48 -17.89
CA THR A 97 -5.26 -16.48 -18.51
C THR A 97 -6.37 -16.75 -17.50
N ALA A 98 -6.17 -17.70 -16.58
CA ALA A 98 -7.15 -18.02 -15.56
C ALA A 98 -7.38 -16.86 -14.56
N VAL A 99 -6.32 -16.19 -14.09
CA VAL A 99 -6.47 -15.08 -13.14
C VAL A 99 -7.04 -13.82 -13.79
N LEU A 100 -6.73 -13.55 -15.07
CA LEU A 100 -7.33 -12.44 -15.81
C LEU A 100 -8.80 -12.67 -16.17
N ALA A 101 -9.24 -13.92 -16.22
CA ALA A 101 -10.64 -14.28 -16.43
C ALA A 101 -11.49 -14.21 -15.15
N LEU A 102 -10.85 -14.01 -13.98
CA LEU A 102 -11.52 -13.96 -12.69
C LEU A 102 -12.49 -12.78 -12.61
N LYS A 103 -13.70 -13.05 -12.13
CA LYS A 103 -14.76 -12.04 -11.96
C LYS A 103 -15.09 -11.86 -10.48
N PRO A 104 -15.63 -10.68 -10.06
CA PRO A 104 -15.98 -10.41 -8.67
C PRO A 104 -16.95 -11.45 -8.06
N GLY A 105 -17.79 -12.06 -8.89
CA GLY A 105 -18.76 -13.07 -8.47
C GLY A 105 -18.16 -14.44 -8.13
N ASP A 106 -16.94 -14.73 -8.60
CA ASP A 106 -16.32 -16.05 -8.48
C ASP A 106 -15.91 -16.35 -7.04
N ALA A 107 -15.94 -17.62 -6.64
CA ALA A 107 -15.62 -18.04 -5.28
C ALA A 107 -14.19 -17.63 -4.87
N ALA A 108 -13.23 -17.70 -5.78
CA ALA A 108 -11.85 -17.29 -5.53
C ALA A 108 -11.72 -15.79 -5.31
N ALA A 109 -12.42 -14.97 -6.11
CA ALA A 109 -12.42 -13.50 -5.98
C ALA A 109 -13.01 -13.06 -4.63
N LYS A 110 -14.15 -13.66 -4.26
CA LYS A 110 -14.81 -13.42 -2.96
C LYS A 110 -13.94 -13.84 -1.78
N SER A 111 -13.31 -15.03 -1.86
CA SER A 111 -12.44 -15.51 -0.79
C SER A 111 -11.18 -14.65 -0.62
N ALA A 112 -10.69 -14.06 -1.69
CA ALA A 112 -9.53 -13.17 -1.67
C ALA A 112 -9.91 -11.70 -1.40
N ALA A 113 -11.21 -11.38 -1.34
CA ALA A 113 -11.73 -10.01 -1.24
C ALA A 113 -11.18 -9.07 -2.33
N ILE A 114 -11.17 -9.54 -3.59
CA ILE A 114 -10.75 -8.78 -4.77
C ILE A 114 -11.82 -8.85 -5.87
N ASP A 115 -11.79 -7.88 -6.78
CA ASP A 115 -12.66 -7.87 -7.96
C ASP A 115 -12.09 -8.67 -9.14
N GLY A 116 -10.78 -8.95 -9.14
CA GLY A 116 -10.09 -9.67 -10.20
C GLY A 116 -8.62 -9.24 -10.32
N PHE A 117 -7.99 -9.66 -11.42
CA PHE A 117 -6.66 -9.21 -11.82
C PHE A 117 -6.73 -8.48 -13.16
N VAL A 118 -5.79 -7.55 -13.36
CA VAL A 118 -5.59 -6.84 -14.62
C VAL A 118 -4.23 -7.22 -15.23
N GLU A 119 -4.04 -6.85 -16.49
CA GLU A 119 -2.71 -6.94 -17.11
C GLU A 119 -1.66 -6.20 -16.28
N PRO A 120 -0.39 -6.66 -16.28
CA PRO A 120 0.67 -6.04 -15.49
C PRO A 120 0.79 -4.55 -15.80
N ILE A 121 0.74 -3.74 -14.75
CA ILE A 121 0.95 -2.30 -14.86
C ILE A 121 2.43 -1.94 -14.61
N SER A 122 2.81 -0.76 -15.08
CA SER A 122 4.18 -0.27 -14.97
C SER A 122 4.64 -0.15 -13.50
N LEU A 123 5.87 -0.59 -13.24
CA LEU A 123 6.51 -0.48 -11.91
C LEU A 123 7.44 0.73 -11.80
N GLU A 124 7.48 1.62 -12.79
CA GLU A 124 8.49 2.69 -12.83
C GLU A 124 8.36 3.67 -11.65
N ASN A 125 7.14 3.99 -11.20
CA ASN A 125 6.92 4.83 -10.03
C ASN A 125 7.46 4.15 -8.76
N LEU A 126 7.19 2.86 -8.58
CA LEU A 126 7.73 2.07 -7.47
C LEU A 126 9.26 2.03 -7.50
N LYS A 127 9.87 1.75 -8.66
CA LYS A 127 11.33 1.75 -8.82
C LYS A 127 11.94 3.11 -8.52
N THR A 128 11.29 4.19 -8.94
CA THR A 128 11.73 5.56 -8.67
C THR A 128 11.71 5.84 -7.17
N ALA A 129 10.64 5.46 -6.47
CA ALA A 129 10.55 5.59 -5.02
C ALA A 129 11.64 4.78 -4.30
N LEU A 130 11.84 3.51 -4.67
CA LEU A 130 12.86 2.66 -4.06
C LEU A 130 14.30 3.20 -4.27
N LYS A 131 14.60 3.74 -5.46
CA LYS A 131 15.87 4.42 -5.76
C LYS A 131 16.06 5.65 -4.89
N ALA A 132 15.05 6.51 -4.78
CA ALA A 132 15.10 7.70 -3.95
C ALA A 132 15.32 7.36 -2.46
N LEU A 133 14.72 6.28 -1.99
CA LEU A 133 14.87 5.80 -0.61
C LEU A 133 16.14 4.96 -0.38
N LYS A 134 16.91 4.67 -1.44
CA LYS A 134 18.07 3.75 -1.41
C LYS A 134 17.76 2.40 -0.75
N VAL A 135 16.56 1.89 -1.00
CA VAL A 135 16.12 0.57 -0.49
C VAL A 135 16.49 -0.49 -1.52
N ALA A 136 16.81 -1.70 -1.05
CA ALA A 136 17.12 -2.83 -1.92
C ALA A 136 16.04 -2.99 -3.03
N PRO A 137 16.45 -3.22 -4.30
CA PRO A 137 17.80 -3.53 -4.77
C PRO A 137 18.68 -2.31 -5.12
N TYR A 138 18.28 -1.09 -4.76
CA TYR A 138 18.95 0.16 -5.11
C TYR A 138 19.79 0.77 -3.97
N ALA A 139 20.10 -0.03 -2.95
CA ALA A 139 20.99 0.32 -1.86
C ALA A 139 22.45 0.25 -2.35
N ASN A 140 22.86 1.19 -3.19
CA ASN A 140 24.27 1.42 -3.54
C ASN A 140 24.76 2.71 -2.87
#